data_AF-A0A2S9GP42-F1
#
_entry.id   AF-A0A2S9GP42-F1
#
_cell.length_a   1.000
_cell.length_b   1.000
_cell.length_c   1.000
_cell.angle_alpha   90.00
_cell.angle_beta   90.00
_cell.angle_gamma   90.00
#
_symmetry.space_group_name_H-M   'P 1'
#
loop_
_entity.id
_entity.type
_entity.pdbx_description
1 polymer ?
#
loop_
_entity_poly.entity_id
_entity_poly.type
_entity_poly.pdbx_seq_one_letter_code
_entity_poly.pdbx_strand_id
1 'polypeptide(L)' 'AAIGTIIMILGRVMSKAELDEATGLPNRRGFDRAVAAEITRAHSGAPGPAVVFICIDGYAAIQQEFGDRAGDALMR' A
#
# COMPACT_ATOMS: atom_id res chain seq x y z
N ALA A 1 2.60 30.75 -13.10
CA ALA A 1 3.09 30.49 -11.74
C ALA A 1 2.21 29.48 -10.97
N ALA A 2 0.91 29.73 -10.80
CA ALA A 2 0.02 28.85 -10.02
C ALA A 2 -0.10 27.39 -10.50
N ILE A 3 -0.14 27.16 -11.82
CA ILE A 3 -0.24 25.82 -12.42
C ILE A 3 0.99 24.96 -12.07
N GLY A 4 2.20 25.55 -12.10
CA GLY A 4 3.43 24.84 -11.74
C GLY A 4 3.47 24.43 -10.27
N THR A 5 2.93 25.28 -9.38
CA THR A 5 2.80 24.97 -7.96
C THR A 5 1.82 23.82 -7.72
N ILE A 6 0.68 23.82 -8.43
CA ILE A 6 -0.31 22.74 -8.35
C ILE A 6 0.26 21.42 -8.86
N ILE A 7 0.99 21.41 -9.99
CA ILE A 7 1.65 20.22 -10.52
C ILE A 7 2.72 19.70 -9.54
N MET A 8 3.49 20.58 -8.91
CA MET A 8 4.52 20.18 -7.95
C MET A 8 3.92 19.64 -6.64
N ILE A 9 2.80 20.21 -6.18
CA ILE A 9 2.05 19.71 -5.01
C ILE A 9 1.42 18.37 -5.33
N LEU A 10 0.72 18.24 -6.46
CA LEU A 10 0.14 16.97 -6.92
C LEU A 10 1.23 15.90 -7.12
N GLY A 11 2.37 16.27 -7.69
CA GLY A 11 3.52 15.38 -7.83
C GLY A 11 4.06 14.89 -6.48
N ARG A 12 4.08 15.76 -5.45
CA ARG A 12 4.46 15.38 -4.08
C ARG A 12 3.40 14.53 -3.38
N VAL A 13 2.12 14.83 -3.57
CA VAL A 13 1.00 14.05 -3.01
C VAL A 13 0.95 12.67 -3.65
N MET A 14 1.05 12.59 -4.97
CA MET A 14 1.15 11.33 -5.73
C MET A 14 2.43 10.55 -5.37
N SER A 15 3.53 11.25 -5.10
CA SER A 15 4.77 10.61 -4.63
C SER A 15 4.60 10.01 -3.22
N LYS A 16 3.73 10.56 -2.37
CA LYS A 16 3.51 10.17 -0.97
C LYS A 16 2.22 9.39 -0.69
N ALA A 17 1.40 9.09 -1.70
CA ALA A 17 0.21 8.26 -1.54
C ALA A 17 0.62 6.78 -1.38
N GLU A 18 1.01 6.40 -0.17
CA GLU A 18 1.53 5.07 0.18
C GLU A 18 0.52 4.22 0.93
N LEU A 19 -0.69 4.72 1.14
CA LEU A 19 -1.78 3.97 1.75
C LEU A 19 -2.76 3.53 0.68
N ASP A 20 -3.32 2.35 0.87
CA ASP A 20 -4.47 1.85 0.16
C ASP A 20 -5.75 2.43 0.81
N GLU A 21 -6.65 3.00 0.02
CA GLU A 21 -7.83 3.69 0.55
C GLU A 21 -8.89 2.73 1.11
N ALA A 22 -8.96 1.50 0.59
CA ALA A 22 -9.94 0.52 1.03
C ALA A 22 -9.61 -0.03 2.42
N THR A 23 -8.33 -0.27 2.68
CA THR A 23 -7.83 -0.94 3.91
C THR A 23 -7.12 -0.02 4.89
N GLY A 24 -6.63 1.14 4.46
CA GLY A 24 -5.77 2.02 5.26
C GLY A 24 -4.35 1.48 5.50
N LEU A 25 -4.01 0.31 4.94
CA LEU A 25 -2.69 -0.31 5.04
C LEU A 25 -1.73 0.29 3.99
N PRO A 26 -0.40 0.08 4.14
CA PRO A 26 0.53 0.42 3.09
C PRO A 26 0.16 -0.27 1.77
N ASN A 27 -0.04 0.52 0.71
CA ASN A 27 -0.13 0.00 -0.63
C ASN A 27 1.23 -0.56 -1.08
N ARG A 28 1.30 -1.10 -2.30
CA ARG A 28 2.53 -1.73 -2.79
C ARG A 28 3.77 -0.85 -2.66
N ARG A 29 3.64 0.46 -2.94
CA ARG A 29 4.75 1.42 -2.84
C ARG A 29 5.16 1.67 -1.39
N GLY A 30 4.18 1.79 -0.49
CA GLY A 30 4.43 1.92 0.94
C GLY A 30 5.13 0.69 1.53
N PHE A 31 4.69 -0.50 1.12
CA PHE A 31 5.32 -1.77 1.49
C PHE A 31 6.75 -1.88 0.98
N ASP A 32 6.99 -1.62 -0.31
CA ASP A 32 8.33 -1.72 -0.90
C ASP A 32 9.32 -0.76 -0.20
N ARG A 33 8.87 0.45 0.15
CA ARG A 33 9.67 1.39 0.92
C ARG A 33 9.99 0.88 2.33
N ALA A 34 9.01 0.31 3.03
CA ALA A 34 9.19 -0.23 4.37
C ALA A 34 10.19 -1.40 4.37
N VAL A 35 10.04 -2.34 3.42
CA VAL A 35 10.95 -3.47 3.28
C VAL A 35 12.37 -3.01 2.93
N ALA A 36 12.53 -2.04 2.04
CA ALA A 36 13.86 -1.49 1.70
C ALA A 36 14.56 -0.87 2.92
N ALA A 37 13.81 -0.19 3.80
CA ALA A 37 14.35 0.35 5.05
C ALA A 37 14.81 -0.76 6.00
N GLU A 38 14.02 -1.83 6.14
CA GLU A 38 14.38 -2.98 6.98
C GLU A 38 15.60 -3.76 6.43
N ILE A 39 15.70 -3.94 5.11
CA ILE A 39 16.89 -4.52 4.48
C ILE A 39 18.14 -3.65 4.75
N THR A 40 18.01 -2.33 4.66
CA THR A 40 19.11 -1.41 4.95
C THR A 40 19.57 -1.50 6.40
N ARG A 41 18.62 -1.63 7.34
CA ARG A 41 18.92 -1.88 8.76
C ARG A 41 19.62 -3.22 8.96
N ALA A 42 19.21 -4.27 8.25
CA ALA A 42 19.85 -5.57 8.31
C ALA A 42 21.31 -5.54 7.85
N HIS A 43 21.60 -4.81 6.77
CA HIS A 43 22.99 -4.57 6.32
C HIS A 43 23.85 -3.83 7.36
N SER A 44 23.22 -3.12 8.30
CA SER A 44 23.91 -2.43 9.41
C SER A 44 24.15 -3.32 10.64
N GLY A 45 23.91 -4.64 10.54
CA GLY A 45 24.15 -5.63 11.59
C GLY A 45 22.93 -6.01 12.42
N ALA A 46 21.74 -5.48 12.10
CA ALA A 46 20.49 -5.94 12.70
C ALA A 46 20.04 -7.28 12.06
N PRO A 47 19.20 -8.09 12.75
CA PRO A 47 18.55 -9.23 12.12
C PRO A 47 17.74 -8.81 10.89
N GLY A 48 17.76 -9.63 9.84
CA GLY A 48 17.00 -9.40 8.62
C GLY A 48 15.49 -9.48 8.82
N PRO A 49 14.69 -8.80 7.98
CA PRO A 49 13.23 -8.88 8.07
C PRO A 49 12.72 -10.27 7.67
N ALA A 50 11.63 -10.70 8.29
CA ALA A 50 10.79 -11.79 7.79
C ALA A 50 9.60 -11.21 7.02
N VAL A 51 9.20 -11.87 5.93
CA VAL A 51 8.04 -11.47 5.12
C VAL A 51 6.99 -12.57 5.18
N VAL A 52 5.76 -12.20 5.52
CA VAL A 52 4.59 -13.08 5.47
C VAL A 52 3.66 -12.58 4.39
N PHE A 53 3.21 -13.48 3.51
CA PHE A 53 2.24 -13.19 2.47
C PHE A 53 0.91 -13.88 2.81
N ILE A 54 -0.17 -13.10 2.84
CA ILE A 54 -1.52 -13.56 3.16
C ILE A 54 -2.43 -13.15 1.99
N CYS A 55 -3.28 -14.07 1.54
CA CYS A 55 -4.30 -13.81 0.53
C CYS A 55 -5.66 -14.33 1.01
N ILE A 56 -6.72 -13.69 0.56
CA ILE A 56 -8.10 -14.11 0.83
C ILE A 56 -8.61 -14.90 -0.37
N ASP A 57 -8.89 -16.18 -0.16
CA ASP A 57 -9.49 -17.03 -1.18
C ASP A 57 -10.96 -16.66 -1.42
N GLY A 58 -11.41 -16.79 -2.67
CA GLY A 58 -12.81 -16.52 -3.02
C GLY A 58 -13.22 -15.04 -3.04
N TYR A 59 -12.27 -14.11 -2.88
CA TYR A 59 -12.56 -12.66 -2.88
C TYR A 59 -13.33 -12.19 -4.12
N ALA A 60 -12.94 -12.68 -5.31
CA ALA A 60 -13.62 -12.35 -6.57
C ALA A 60 -15.06 -12.89 -6.65
N ALA A 61 -15.36 -14.01 -5.97
CA ALA A 61 -16.73 -14.52 -5.91
C ALA A 61 -17.60 -13.63 -5.02
N ILE A 62 -17.05 -13.14 -3.90
CA ILE A 62 -17.74 -12.21 -3.00
C ILE A 62 -18.05 -10.89 -3.73
N GLN A 63 -17.10 -10.34 -4.48
CA GLN A 63 -17.35 -9.15 -5.29
C GLN A 63 -18.43 -9.38 -6.35
N GLN A 64 -18.43 -10.55 -7.01
CA GLN A 64 -19.43 -10.88 -8.04
C GLN A 64 -20.83 -11.09 -7.46
N GLU A 65 -20.96 -11.72 -6.30
CA GLU A 65 -22.24 -12.06 -5.69
C GLU A 65 -22.83 -10.90 -4.86
N PHE A 66 -21.99 -10.13 -4.17
CA PHE A 66 -22.41 -9.11 -3.20
C PHE A 66 -21.97 -7.68 -3.56
N GLY A 67 -21.23 -7.50 -4.66
CA GLY A 67 -20.77 -6.21 -5.17
C GLY A 67 -19.46 -5.72 -4.53
N ASP A 68 -18.84 -4.73 -5.17
CA ASP A 68 -17.51 -4.21 -4.81
C ASP A 68 -17.44 -3.74 -3.34
N ARG A 69 -18.49 -3.07 -2.86
CA ARG A 69 -18.55 -2.56 -1.48
C ARG A 69 -18.50 -3.66 -0.43
N ALA A 70 -19.01 -4.85 -0.74
CA ALA A 70 -18.96 -6.01 0.15
C ALA A 70 -17.53 -6.57 0.21
N GLY A 71 -16.82 -6.59 -0.92
CA GLY A 71 -15.39 -6.90 -0.97
C GLY A 71 -14.58 -5.90 -0.13
N ASP A 72 -14.81 -4.60 -0.30
CA ASP A 72 -14.11 -3.56 0.48
C ASP A 72 -14.37 -3.72 1.99
N ALA A 73 -15.61 -4.05 2.38
CA ALA A 73 -15.96 -4.28 3.77
C ALA A 73 -15.27 -5.52 4.37
N LEU A 74 -14.98 -6.55 3.55
CA LEU A 74 -14.23 -7.73 3.97
C LEU A 74 -12.74 -7.43 4.21
N MET A 75 -12.19 -6.44 3.52
CA MET A 75 -10.76 -6.08 3.60
C MET A 75 -10.46 -5.01 4.66
N ARG A 76 -11.48 -4.40 5.28
CA ARG A 76 -11.35 -3.45 6.39
C ARG A 76 -11.20 -4.15 7.73
#